data_AF-A0A6A6EQM7-F1
#
_entry.id   AF-A0A6A6EQM7-F1
#
_cell.length_a   1.000
_cell.length_b   1.000
_cell.length_c   1.000
_cell.angle_alpha   90.00
_cell.angle_beta   90.00
_cell.angle_gamma   90.00
#
_symmetry.space_group_name_H-M   'P 1'
#
loop_
_entity.id
_entity.type
_entity.pdbx_description
1 polymer ?
#
loop_
_entity_poly.entity_id
_entity_poly.type
_entity_poly.pdbx_seq_one_letter_code
_entity_poly.pdbx_strand_id
1 'polypeptide(L)'
;MTILDEFQRKIVISSGVGKVVHALAWKFNKAEVDRMLSRMERLKVLILISLEMDHFKLSKAVNNDIKDIKTIAEWISPTVFPAQQSDLIARREEGTGQWFLDSPEFADWLREPRSTLFCPSIPGTGKTMLAAITIEHLSQMQGSGNIGFTHMFCNYKFNVGNTSHFLAALLKQLVQIKMRT
;
A
#
# COMPACT_ATOMS: atom_id res chain seq x y z
N MET A 1 -43.78 22.05 -13.60
CA MET A 1 -44.37 21.68 -12.30
C MET A 1 -43.27 21.86 -11.27
N THR A 2 -43.42 22.83 -10.37
CA THR A 2 -42.34 23.27 -9.47
C THR A 2 -42.14 22.25 -8.35
N ILE A 3 -40.91 22.07 -7.86
CA ILE A 3 -40.59 21.15 -6.74
C ILE A 3 -41.47 21.43 -5.50
N LEU A 4 -41.89 22.68 -5.34
CA LEU A 4 -42.85 23.13 -4.34
C LEU A 4 -44.21 22.39 -4.42
N ASP A 5 -44.72 22.16 -5.63
CA ASP A 5 -46.01 21.48 -5.87
C ASP A 5 -45.92 19.97 -5.62
N GLU A 6 -44.72 19.40 -5.73
CA GLU A 6 -44.45 18.00 -5.40
C GLU A 6 -44.23 17.81 -3.89
N PHE A 7 -43.52 18.74 -3.25
CA PHE A 7 -43.26 18.74 -1.81
C PHE A 7 -44.55 18.95 -1.00
N GLN A 8 -45.40 19.88 -1.43
CA GLN A 8 -46.74 20.06 -0.85
C GLN A 8 -47.60 18.80 -0.97
N ARG A 9 -47.55 18.11 -2.12
CA ARG A 9 -48.25 16.83 -2.28
C ARG A 9 -47.72 15.72 -1.37
N LYS A 10 -46.40 15.56 -1.26
CA LYS A 10 -45.79 14.52 -0.40
C LYS A 10 -46.11 14.71 1.10
N ILE A 11 -46.23 15.94 1.58
CA ILE A 11 -46.58 16.22 2.99
C ILE A 11 -48.07 15.94 3.27
N VAL A 12 -48.97 16.27 2.33
CA VAL A 12 -50.44 16.11 2.46
C VAL A 12 -50.87 14.63 2.54
N ILE A 13 -50.05 13.70 2.07
CA ILE A 13 -50.40 12.26 2.00
C ILE A 13 -50.37 11.56 3.37
N SER A 14 -49.74 12.12 4.42
CA SER A 14 -49.77 11.54 5.77
C SER A 14 -50.98 12.05 6.58
N SER A 15 -51.95 11.16 6.81
CA SER A 15 -53.37 11.44 7.13
C SER A 15 -53.71 12.05 8.50
N GLY A 16 -52.73 12.51 9.29
CA GLY A 16 -52.94 13.23 10.56
C GLY A 16 -52.40 14.65 10.59
N VAL A 17 -51.72 15.09 9.53
CA VAL A 17 -50.87 16.30 9.55
C VAL A 17 -51.61 17.54 9.05
N GLY A 18 -52.86 17.45 8.54
CA GLY A 18 -53.57 18.55 7.85
C GLY A 18 -53.62 19.90 8.59
N LYS A 19 -53.84 19.90 9.92
CA LYS A 19 -53.80 21.13 10.73
C LYS A 19 -52.38 21.67 10.92
N VAL A 20 -51.40 20.78 11.06
CA VAL A 20 -49.97 21.11 11.19
C VAL A 20 -49.42 21.62 9.86
N VAL A 21 -49.85 21.05 8.72
CA VAL A 21 -49.50 21.52 7.38
C VAL A 21 -50.01 22.94 7.15
N HIS A 22 -51.28 23.23 7.45
CA HIS A 22 -51.83 24.57 7.24
C HIS A 22 -51.18 25.62 8.16
N ALA A 23 -50.78 25.23 9.39
CA ALA A 23 -50.05 26.08 10.31
C ALA A 23 -48.59 26.32 9.88
N LEU A 24 -47.89 25.30 9.39
CA LEU A 24 -46.52 25.42 8.89
C LEU A 24 -46.46 26.11 7.53
N ALA A 25 -47.40 25.82 6.63
CA ALA A 25 -47.50 26.45 5.32
C ALA A 25 -47.89 27.94 5.40
N TRP A 26 -48.73 28.33 6.38
CA TRP A 26 -49.02 29.75 6.64
C TRP A 26 -47.81 30.51 7.19
N LYS A 27 -46.92 29.82 7.90
CA LYS A 27 -45.73 30.41 8.54
C LYS A 27 -44.62 30.78 7.54
N PHE A 28 -44.64 30.21 6.34
CA PHE A 28 -43.63 30.46 5.30
C PHE A 28 -44.29 30.84 3.98
N ASN A 29 -44.09 32.08 3.51
CA ASN A 29 -44.53 32.50 2.18
C ASN A 29 -43.78 31.68 1.10
N LYS A 30 -44.42 31.38 -0.04
CA LYS A 30 -43.81 30.82 -1.25
C LYS A 30 -42.43 31.43 -1.56
N ALA A 31 -42.30 32.75 -1.49
CA ALA A 31 -41.03 33.44 -1.71
C ALA A 31 -39.94 33.11 -0.66
N GLU A 32 -40.32 32.72 0.55
CA GLU A 32 -39.39 32.27 1.60
C GLU A 32 -38.94 30.83 1.37
N VAL A 33 -39.86 29.93 0.98
CA VAL A 33 -39.53 28.54 0.65
C VAL A 33 -38.63 28.48 -0.59
N ASP A 34 -38.93 29.26 -1.62
CA ASP A 34 -38.10 29.36 -2.83
C ASP A 34 -36.69 29.89 -2.51
N ARG A 35 -36.58 30.84 -1.58
CA ARG A 35 -35.28 31.33 -1.08
C ARG A 35 -34.52 30.25 -0.31
N MET A 36 -35.19 29.47 0.53
CA MET A 36 -34.55 28.37 1.28
C MET A 36 -34.07 27.26 0.34
N LEU A 37 -34.88 26.83 -0.62
CA LEU A 37 -34.51 25.84 -1.61
C LEU A 37 -33.33 26.31 -2.47
N SER A 38 -33.36 27.58 -2.91
CA SER A 38 -32.23 28.18 -3.65
C SER A 38 -30.94 28.17 -2.83
N ARG A 39 -31.02 28.37 -1.51
CA ARG A 39 -29.85 28.26 -0.61
C ARG A 39 -29.39 26.81 -0.46
N MET A 40 -30.31 25.86 -0.35
CA MET A 40 -29.99 24.43 -0.26
C MET A 40 -29.29 23.94 -1.53
N GLU A 41 -29.75 24.33 -2.72
CA GLU A 41 -29.09 23.96 -3.98
C GLU A 41 -27.67 24.53 -4.08
N ARG A 42 -27.48 25.79 -3.67
CA ARG A 42 -26.13 26.39 -3.59
C ARG A 42 -25.23 25.65 -2.60
N LEU A 43 -25.77 25.27 -1.43
CA LEU A 43 -25.03 24.51 -0.43
C LEU A 43 -24.66 23.11 -0.93
N LYS A 44 -25.56 22.43 -1.65
CA LYS A 44 -25.30 21.12 -2.25
C LYS A 44 -24.10 21.14 -3.18
N VAL A 45 -24.03 22.14 -4.07
CA VAL A 45 -22.90 22.33 -4.99
C VAL A 45 -21.60 22.63 -4.22
N LEU A 46 -21.66 23.52 -3.22
CA LEU A 46 -20.49 23.89 -2.42
C LEU A 46 -19.92 22.69 -1.63
N ILE A 47 -20.79 21.85 -1.07
CA ILE A 47 -20.39 20.63 -0.37
C ILE A 47 -19.66 19.68 -1.32
N LEU A 48 -20.21 19.46 -2.52
CA LEU A 48 -19.59 18.58 -3.52
C LEU A 48 -18.18 19.05 -3.88
N ILE A 49 -18.04 20.34 -4.21
CA ILE A 49 -16.73 20.93 -4.55
C ILE A 49 -15.76 20.82 -3.38
N SER A 50 -16.21 21.10 -2.15
CA SER A 50 -15.36 21.02 -0.96
C SER A 50 -14.84 19.60 -0.74
N LEU A 51 -15.70 18.60 -0.90
CA LEU A 51 -15.31 17.19 -0.81
C LEU A 51 -14.30 16.79 -1.90
N GLU A 52 -14.52 17.23 -3.14
CA GLU A 52 -13.58 16.98 -4.24
C GLU A 52 -12.21 17.64 -3.99
N MET A 53 -12.22 18.89 -3.50
CA MET A 53 -11.00 19.61 -3.15
C MET A 53 -10.24 18.92 -2.01
N ASP A 54 -10.95 18.40 -1.01
CA ASP A 54 -10.34 17.68 0.11
C ASP A 54 -9.74 16.36 -0.36
N HIS A 55 -10.44 15.60 -1.20
CA HIS A 55 -9.89 14.40 -1.84
C HIS A 55 -8.62 14.70 -2.64
N PHE A 56 -8.64 15.77 -3.43
CA PHE A 56 -7.47 16.19 -4.22
C PHE A 56 -6.30 16.60 -3.32
N LYS A 57 -6.55 17.39 -2.27
CA LYS A 57 -5.51 17.80 -1.31
C LYS A 57 -4.90 16.60 -0.61
N LEU A 58 -5.72 15.67 -0.13
CA LEU A 58 -5.26 14.42 0.49
C LEU A 58 -4.41 13.60 -0.49
N SER A 59 -4.91 13.38 -1.71
CA SER A 59 -4.17 12.64 -2.75
C SER A 59 -2.83 13.32 -3.08
N LYS A 60 -2.80 14.64 -3.16
CA LYS A 60 -1.56 15.39 -3.41
C LYS A 60 -0.58 15.29 -2.24
N ALA A 61 -1.06 15.40 -1.00
CA ALA A 61 -0.22 15.24 0.19
C ALA A 61 0.40 13.83 0.23
N VAL A 62 -0.41 12.79 0.05
CA VAL A 62 0.06 11.39 0.00
C VAL A 62 1.09 11.18 -1.12
N ASN A 63 0.83 11.73 -2.31
CA ASN A 63 1.78 11.61 -3.43
C ASN A 63 3.10 12.34 -3.17
N ASN A 64 3.07 13.49 -2.49
CA ASN A 64 4.28 14.19 -2.08
C ASN A 64 5.06 13.36 -1.05
N ASP A 65 4.40 12.81 -0.04
CA ASP A 65 5.06 11.97 0.97
C ASP A 65 5.70 10.73 0.31
N ILE A 66 4.98 10.07 -0.63
CA ILE A 66 5.52 8.95 -1.42
C ILE A 66 6.74 9.39 -2.24
N LYS A 67 6.72 10.60 -2.80
CA LYS A 67 7.84 11.12 -3.58
C LYS A 67 9.06 11.37 -2.71
N ASP A 68 8.88 12.01 -1.56
CA ASP A 68 9.95 12.30 -0.61
C ASP A 68 10.58 11.01 -0.09
N ILE A 69 9.73 10.03 0.23
CA ILE A 69 10.14 8.67 0.59
C ILE A 69 11.01 8.02 -0.49
N LYS A 70 10.59 8.09 -1.76
CA LYS A 70 11.37 7.53 -2.88
C LYS A 70 12.72 8.24 -3.01
N THR A 71 12.74 9.57 -2.89
CA THR A 71 13.96 10.36 -2.92
C THR A 71 14.92 9.98 -1.79
N ILE A 72 14.42 9.77 -0.56
CA ILE A 72 15.24 9.30 0.56
C ILE A 72 15.81 7.90 0.28
N ALA A 73 14.97 6.97 -0.19
CA ALA A 73 15.41 5.60 -0.50
C ALA A 73 16.47 5.57 -1.62
N GLU A 74 16.35 6.44 -2.63
CA GLU A 74 17.34 6.60 -3.71
C GLU A 74 18.63 7.25 -3.21
N TRP A 75 18.54 8.24 -2.33
CA TRP A 75 19.70 8.87 -1.69
C TRP A 75 20.50 7.88 -0.83
N ILE A 76 19.81 6.98 -0.10
CA ILE A 76 20.48 5.96 0.72
C ILE A 76 21.35 5.04 -0.16
N SER A 77 20.82 4.52 -1.27
CA SER A 77 21.61 3.68 -2.17
C SER A 77 21.05 3.66 -3.60
N PRO A 78 21.91 3.80 -4.63
CA PRO A 78 21.48 3.66 -6.01
C PRO A 78 21.21 2.19 -6.39
N THR A 79 21.58 1.22 -5.56
CA THR A 79 21.53 -0.19 -5.91
C THR A 79 20.10 -0.73 -5.94
N VAL A 80 19.84 -1.62 -6.91
CA VAL A 80 18.57 -2.30 -7.12
C VAL A 80 18.83 -3.82 -7.18
N PHE A 81 18.56 -4.53 -6.09
CA PHE A 81 18.68 -5.99 -5.99
C PHE A 81 17.48 -6.79 -6.55
N PRO A 82 16.23 -6.28 -6.56
CA PRO A 82 15.07 -7.06 -7.02
C PRO A 82 15.16 -7.61 -8.44
N ALA A 83 15.86 -6.92 -9.36
CA ALA A 83 15.99 -7.36 -10.75
C ALA A 83 16.76 -8.68 -10.85
N GLN A 84 17.91 -8.80 -10.17
CA GLN A 84 18.72 -10.02 -10.19
C GLN A 84 17.96 -11.22 -9.61
N GLN A 85 17.23 -11.00 -8.52
CA GLN A 85 16.40 -12.04 -7.92
C GLN A 85 15.28 -12.48 -8.88
N SER A 86 14.56 -11.53 -9.48
CA SER A 86 13.49 -11.82 -10.43
C SER A 86 14.01 -12.60 -11.64
N ASP A 87 15.17 -12.23 -12.18
CA ASP A 87 15.78 -12.92 -13.32
C ASP A 87 16.20 -14.35 -12.98
N LEU A 88 16.68 -14.59 -11.75
CA LEU A 88 17.04 -15.94 -11.30
C LEU A 88 15.80 -16.82 -11.13
N ILE A 89 14.76 -16.31 -10.48
CA ILE A 89 13.51 -17.04 -10.29
C ILE A 89 12.81 -17.30 -11.62
N ALA A 90 12.82 -16.36 -12.56
CA ALA A 90 12.21 -16.55 -13.88
C ALA A 90 12.86 -17.70 -14.69
N ARG A 91 14.11 -18.06 -14.37
CA ARG A 91 14.85 -19.17 -15.01
C ARG A 91 14.74 -20.48 -14.24
N ARG A 92 14.05 -20.48 -13.11
CA ARG A 92 13.87 -21.67 -12.27
C ARG A 92 12.87 -22.60 -12.94
N GLU A 93 13.25 -23.86 -13.09
CA GLU A 93 12.31 -24.94 -13.42
C GLU A 93 11.54 -25.35 -12.16
N GLU A 94 10.24 -25.59 -12.30
CA GLU A 94 9.36 -25.97 -11.20
C GLU A 94 9.88 -27.21 -10.46
N GLY A 95 9.76 -27.23 -9.13
CA GLY A 95 10.31 -28.30 -8.28
C GLY A 95 11.82 -28.23 -8.03
N THR A 96 12.58 -27.42 -8.77
CA THR A 96 14.02 -27.24 -8.50
C THR A 96 14.25 -26.67 -7.10
N GLY A 97 15.20 -27.28 -6.38
CA GLY A 97 15.63 -26.86 -5.04
C GLY A 97 14.68 -27.25 -3.90
N GLN A 98 13.59 -27.98 -4.16
CA GLN A 98 12.66 -28.40 -3.11
C GLN A 98 13.33 -29.32 -2.08
N TRP A 99 14.17 -30.25 -2.54
CA TRP A 99 14.99 -31.12 -1.67
C TRP A 99 15.83 -30.36 -0.64
N PHE A 100 16.25 -29.13 -0.98
CA PHE A 100 17.04 -28.28 -0.10
C PHE A 100 16.15 -27.57 0.93
N LEU A 101 14.99 -27.07 0.51
CA LEU A 101 14.01 -26.45 1.43
C LEU A 101 13.43 -27.46 2.42
N ASP A 102 13.28 -28.71 2.02
CA ASP A 102 12.78 -29.80 2.86
C ASP A 102 13.87 -30.43 3.76
N SER A 103 15.12 -29.98 3.63
CA SER A 103 16.23 -30.55 4.39
C SER A 103 16.16 -30.18 5.88
N PRO A 104 16.56 -31.09 6.79
CA PRO A 104 16.60 -30.79 8.22
C PRO A 104 17.56 -29.63 8.52
N GLU A 105 18.68 -29.51 7.79
CA GLU A 105 19.65 -28.45 7.95
C GLU A 105 19.05 -27.07 7.66
N PHE A 106 18.21 -26.95 6.63
CA PHE A 106 17.50 -25.71 6.32
C PHE A 106 16.47 -25.37 7.40
N ALA A 107 15.69 -26.37 7.82
CA ALA A 107 14.65 -26.19 8.85
C ALA A 107 15.24 -25.78 10.21
N ASP A 108 16.37 -26.37 10.60
CA ASP A 108 17.07 -26.03 11.85
C ASP A 108 17.69 -24.64 11.77
N TRP A 109 18.31 -24.29 10.65
CA TRP A 109 18.80 -22.93 10.41
C TRP A 109 17.69 -21.89 10.54
N LEU A 110 16.52 -22.14 9.94
CA LEU A 110 15.39 -21.21 9.98
C LEU A 110 14.82 -21.00 11.40
N ARG A 111 14.88 -22.04 12.25
CA ARG A 111 14.35 -22.00 13.63
C ARG A 111 15.30 -21.30 14.60
N GLU A 112 16.60 -21.38 14.37
CA GLU A 112 17.62 -20.86 15.27
C GLU A 112 17.89 -19.36 15.04
N PRO A 113 17.71 -18.49 16.06
CA PRO A 113 18.07 -17.08 15.93
C PRO A 113 19.58 -16.90 15.73
N ARG A 114 19.97 -16.00 14.81
CA ARG A 114 21.38 -15.64 14.53
C ARG A 114 22.23 -16.81 14.00
N SER A 115 21.60 -17.81 13.38
CA SER A 115 22.27 -18.93 12.74
C SER A 115 22.78 -18.58 11.34
N THR A 116 23.76 -19.32 10.84
CA THR A 116 24.29 -19.20 9.48
C THR A 116 24.25 -20.54 8.78
N LEU A 117 23.58 -20.60 7.63
CA LEU A 117 23.59 -21.78 6.78
C LEU A 117 24.74 -21.69 5.77
N PHE A 118 25.70 -22.58 5.91
CA PHE A 118 26.84 -22.67 5.02
C PHE A 118 26.64 -23.79 4.01
N CYS A 119 26.69 -23.46 2.71
CA CYS A 119 26.46 -24.40 1.61
C CYS A 119 27.74 -24.62 0.79
N PRO A 120 28.69 -25.46 1.24
CA PRO A 120 29.90 -25.77 0.48
C PRO A 120 29.57 -26.59 -0.77
N SER A 121 30.14 -26.22 -1.91
CA SER A 121 30.10 -27.05 -3.12
C SER A 121 31.08 -26.55 -4.17
N ILE A 122 31.35 -27.34 -5.18
CA ILE A 122 32.14 -26.95 -6.36
C ILE A 122 31.45 -25.86 -7.21
N PRO A 123 32.20 -25.06 -7.99
CA PRO A 123 31.60 -24.11 -8.92
C PRO A 123 30.64 -24.81 -9.90
N GLY A 124 29.54 -24.14 -10.25
CA GLY A 124 28.55 -24.66 -11.22
C GLY A 124 27.39 -25.47 -10.65
N THR A 125 27.40 -25.85 -9.36
CA THR A 125 26.33 -26.68 -8.75
C THR A 125 25.01 -25.94 -8.44
N GLY A 126 24.82 -24.73 -8.98
CA GLY A 126 23.55 -24.00 -8.78
C GLY A 126 23.35 -23.33 -7.41
N LYS A 127 24.41 -23.10 -6.62
CA LYS A 127 24.32 -22.37 -5.33
C LYS A 127 23.57 -21.04 -5.43
N THR A 128 23.83 -20.26 -6.48
CA THR A 128 23.14 -18.98 -6.72
C THR A 128 21.64 -19.18 -6.93
N MET A 129 21.23 -20.26 -7.60
CA MET A 129 19.82 -20.63 -7.76
C MET A 129 19.22 -21.05 -6.42
N LEU A 130 19.92 -21.86 -5.61
CA LEU A 130 19.46 -22.23 -4.26
C LEU A 130 19.29 -21.00 -3.35
N ALA A 131 20.21 -20.03 -3.43
CA ALA A 131 20.09 -18.77 -2.71
C ALA A 131 18.87 -17.97 -3.17
N ALA A 132 18.62 -17.89 -4.49
CA ALA A 132 17.42 -17.23 -5.01
C ALA A 132 16.14 -17.93 -4.54
N ILE A 133 16.08 -19.26 -4.61
CA ILE A 133 14.94 -20.06 -4.12
C ILE A 133 14.71 -19.82 -2.62
N THR A 134 15.78 -19.75 -1.84
CA THR A 134 15.72 -19.45 -0.40
C THR A 134 15.10 -18.07 -0.16
N ILE A 135 15.57 -17.05 -0.88
CA ILE A 135 15.07 -15.67 -0.77
C ILE A 135 13.59 -15.60 -1.12
N GLU A 136 13.17 -16.29 -2.19
CA GLU A 136 11.76 -16.38 -2.58
C GLU A 136 10.91 -17.05 -1.50
N HIS A 137 11.35 -18.21 -1.01
CA HIS A 137 10.65 -18.96 0.03
C HIS A 137 10.47 -18.15 1.32
N LEU A 138 11.53 -17.48 1.78
CA LEU A 138 11.48 -16.61 2.96
C LEU A 138 10.57 -15.40 2.75
N SER A 139 10.59 -14.81 1.54
CA SER A 139 9.70 -13.69 1.20
C SER A 139 8.23 -14.10 1.17
N GLN A 140 7.91 -15.34 0.81
CA GLN A 140 6.53 -15.86 0.80
C GLN A 140 6.05 -16.22 2.21
N MET A 141 6.93 -16.69 3.09
CA MET A 141 6.62 -16.95 4.50
C MET A 141 6.39 -15.67 5.31
N GLN A 142 6.81 -14.52 4.80
CA GLN A 142 6.63 -13.23 5.45
C GLN A 142 5.14 -12.83 5.43
N GLY A 143 4.42 -13.16 6.50
CA GLY A 143 3.08 -12.62 6.80
C GLY A 143 3.14 -11.19 7.35
N SER A 144 2.00 -10.67 7.83
CA SER A 144 1.83 -9.36 8.49
C SER A 144 2.51 -9.24 9.87
N GLY A 145 3.76 -9.69 9.96
CA GLY A 145 4.61 -9.56 11.13
C GLY A 145 5.57 -8.36 11.03
N ASN A 146 6.05 -7.88 12.17
CA ASN A 146 6.99 -6.76 12.26
C ASN A 146 8.46 -7.15 11.96
N ILE A 147 8.70 -8.24 11.23
CA ILE A 147 10.04 -8.73 10.88
C ILE A 147 10.38 -8.23 9.48
N GLY A 148 11.50 -7.52 9.32
CA GLY A 148 12.00 -7.09 8.01
C GLY A 148 12.97 -8.10 7.41
N PHE A 149 12.69 -8.57 6.19
CA PHE A 149 13.55 -9.49 5.45
C PHE A 149 14.34 -8.77 4.35
N THR A 150 15.67 -8.85 4.39
CA THR A 150 16.55 -8.23 3.38
C THR A 150 17.54 -9.22 2.83
N HIS A 151 17.92 -9.06 1.56
CA HIS A 151 18.88 -9.94 0.90
C HIS A 151 19.85 -9.15 0.02
N MET A 152 21.00 -9.74 -0.26
CA MET A 152 21.96 -9.23 -1.23
C MET A 152 22.75 -10.38 -1.84
N PHE A 153 23.17 -10.22 -3.09
CA PHE A 153 24.12 -11.12 -3.74
C PHE A 153 25.51 -10.47 -3.73
N CYS A 154 26.46 -11.11 -3.05
CA CYS A 154 27.85 -10.69 -3.06
C CYS A 154 28.62 -11.42 -4.16
N ASN A 155 29.36 -10.66 -4.97
CA ASN A 155 30.27 -11.21 -5.97
C ASN A 155 31.72 -11.22 -5.44
N TYR A 156 32.58 -12.10 -5.95
CA TYR A 156 33.97 -12.28 -5.55
C TYR A 156 34.86 -11.04 -5.74
N LYS A 157 34.40 -10.04 -6.50
CA LYS A 157 35.03 -8.71 -6.62
C LYS A 157 34.82 -7.84 -5.37
N PHE A 158 34.72 -8.48 -4.21
CA PHE A 158 34.49 -7.83 -2.94
C PHE A 158 35.71 -7.01 -2.55
N ASN A 159 35.55 -5.69 -2.48
CA ASN A 159 36.54 -4.76 -1.94
C ASN A 159 36.00 -4.17 -0.64
N VAL A 160 36.87 -4.00 0.36
CA VAL A 160 36.55 -3.45 1.69
C VAL A 160 35.89 -2.06 1.61
N GLY A 161 36.18 -1.29 0.56
CA GLY A 161 35.52 0.00 0.29
C GLY A 161 34.02 -0.09 -0.05
N ASN A 162 33.50 -1.28 -0.35
CA ASN A 162 32.10 -1.48 -0.74
C ASN A 162 31.17 -1.79 0.45
N THR A 163 31.69 -1.99 1.66
CA THR A 163 30.90 -2.34 2.85
C THR A 163 29.81 -1.30 3.17
N SER A 164 30.14 -0.01 3.05
CA SER A 164 29.19 1.08 3.24
C SER A 164 28.04 1.02 2.23
N HIS A 165 28.34 0.72 0.96
CA HIS A 165 27.35 0.55 -0.09
C HIS A 165 26.40 -0.63 0.17
N PHE A 166 26.92 -1.74 0.71
CA PHE A 166 26.10 -2.90 1.09
C PHE A 166 25.19 -2.60 2.30
N LEU A 167 25.72 -1.96 3.34
CA LEU A 167 24.91 -1.57 4.49
C LEU A 167 23.81 -0.59 4.07
N ALA A 168 24.14 0.38 3.22
CA ALA A 168 23.16 1.31 2.67
C ALA A 168 22.10 0.61 1.81
N ALA A 169 22.51 -0.37 1.00
CA ALA A 169 21.60 -1.23 0.25
C ALA A 169 20.61 -2.02 1.12
N LEU A 170 21.09 -2.62 2.22
CA LEU A 170 20.24 -3.33 3.18
C LEU A 170 19.31 -2.35 3.91
N LEU A 171 19.82 -1.19 4.32
CA LEU A 171 19.03 -0.14 4.97
C LEU A 171 17.90 0.35 4.05
N LYS A 172 18.19 0.58 2.77
CA LYS A 172 17.19 0.95 1.77
C LYS A 172 16.06 -0.08 1.70
N GLN A 173 16.39 -1.38 1.69
CA GLN A 173 15.38 -2.45 1.69
C GLN A 173 14.53 -2.43 2.96
N LEU A 174 15.15 -2.28 4.15
CA LEU A 174 14.41 -2.21 5.42
C LEU A 174 13.43 -1.04 5.47
N VAL A 175 13.88 0.14 5.03
CA VAL A 175 13.04 1.33 4.94
C VAL A 175 11.84 1.05 4.03
N GLN A 176 12.08 0.51 2.83
CA GLN A 176 11.01 0.16 1.87
C GLN A 176 10.02 -0.89 2.40
N ILE A 177 10.49 -1.88 3.16
CA ILE A 177 9.63 -2.91 3.78
C ILE A 177 8.73 -2.30 4.84
N LYS A 178 9.31 -1.46 5.73
CA LYS A 178 8.53 -0.81 6.80
C LYS A 178 7.42 0.08 6.25
N MET A 179 7.61 0.66 5.07
CA MET A 179 6.63 1.52 4.41
C MET A 179 5.52 0.77 3.66
N ARG A 180 5.65 -0.54 3.43
CA ARG A 180 4.59 -1.38 2.84
C ARG A 180 3.60 -1.93 3.86
N THR A 181 3.91 -1.85 5.16
CA THR A 181 3.11 -2.42 6.26
C THR A 181 2.35 -1.31 6.97
#